data_AF-A0AB33XVH6-F1
#
_entry.id   AF-A0AB33XVH6-F1
#
_cell.length_a   1.000
_cell.length_b   1.000
_cell.length_c   1.000
_cell.angle_alpha   90.00
_cell.angle_beta   90.00
_cell.angle_gamma   90.00
#
_symmetry.space_group_name_H-M   'P 1'
#
loop_
_entity.id
_entity.type
_entity.pdbx_description
1 polymer ?
#
loop_
_entity_poly.entity_id
_entity_poly.type
_entity_poly.pdbx_seq_one_letter_code
_entity_poly.pdbx_strand_id
1 'polypeptide(L)'
;MSGNDLFKKRYRLVTVLSGIWFAGYLILRSLSLAKPLLTLVTIFALVVPMSLLGFLIFEYFKLNVARPTVLIFLIVVVLMFIVTLLWYLTL
;
A
#
# COMPACT_ATOMS: atom_id res chain seq x y z
N MET A 1 -0.45 -3.40 26.24
CA MET A 1 -1.38 -3.28 25.08
C MET A 1 -1.45 -4.63 24.40
N SER A 2 -2.64 -5.10 24.02
CA SER A 2 -2.76 -6.37 23.28
C SER A 2 -2.12 -6.23 21.88
N GLY A 3 -1.64 -7.33 21.29
CA GLY A 3 -1.10 -7.32 19.92
C GLY A 3 -2.09 -6.72 18.90
N ASN A 4 -3.39 -6.95 19.11
CA ASN A 4 -4.47 -6.37 18.30
C ASN A 4 -4.54 -4.83 18.41
N ASP A 5 -4.36 -4.26 19.60
CA ASP A 5 -4.41 -2.80 19.79
C ASP A 5 -3.20 -2.12 19.15
N LEU A 6 -2.03 -2.75 19.27
CA LEU A 6 -0.81 -2.26 18.65
C LEU A 6 -0.92 -2.32 17.11
N PHE A 7 -1.43 -3.43 16.58
CA PHE A 7 -1.69 -3.60 15.15
C PHE A 7 -2.69 -2.54 14.66
N LYS A 8 -3.80 -2.32 15.36
CA LYS A 8 -4.79 -1.29 14.99
C LYS A 8 -4.19 0.10 14.92
N LYS A 9 -3.32 0.47 15.87
CA LYS A 9 -2.61 1.76 15.89
C LYS A 9 -1.69 1.90 14.68
N ARG A 10 -0.90 0.86 14.39
CA ARG A 10 0.04 0.84 13.25
C ARG A 10 -0.69 0.83 11.91
N TYR A 11 -1.75 0.03 11.79
CA TYR A 11 -2.64 0.01 10.64
C TYR A 11 -3.19 1.40 10.33
N ARG A 12 -3.77 2.07 11.33
CA ARG A 12 -4.30 3.44 11.15
C ARG A 12 -3.23 4.42 10.66
N LEU A 13 -2.02 4.33 11.22
CA LEU A 13 -0.90 5.18 10.82
C LEU A 13 -0.51 4.92 9.36
N VAL A 14 -0.35 3.65 8.97
CA VAL A 14 -0.04 3.27 7.58
C VAL A 14 -1.15 3.73 6.62
N THR A 15 -2.42 3.55 6.98
CA THR A 15 -3.54 4.01 6.14
C THR A 15 -3.52 5.52 5.93
N VAL A 16 -3.24 6.30 6.97
CA VAL A 16 -3.11 7.77 6.86
C VAL A 16 -1.92 8.16 5.98
N LEU A 17 -0.77 7.53 6.17
CA LEU A 17 0.41 7.77 5.33
C LEU A 17 0.14 7.43 3.87
N SER A 18 -0.48 6.29 3.59
CA SER A 18 -0.90 5.90 2.24
C SER A 18 -1.85 6.94 1.63
N GLY A 19 -2.83 7.41 2.41
CA GLY A 19 -3.77 8.44 1.96
C GLY A 19 -3.07 9.75 1.58
N ILE A 20 -2.16 10.23 2.43
CA ILE A 20 -1.35 11.43 2.16
C ILE A 20 -0.47 11.21 0.92
N TRP A 21 0.12 10.03 0.77
CA TRP A 21 0.99 9.69 -0.36
C TRP A 21 0.23 9.68 -1.69
N PHE A 22 -0.95 9.04 -1.72
CA PHE A 22 -1.83 9.05 -2.90
C PHE A 22 -2.33 10.45 -3.24
N ALA A 23 -2.71 11.25 -2.23
CA ALA A 23 -3.09 12.64 -2.45
C ALA A 23 -1.93 13.45 -3.06
N GLY A 24 -0.72 13.30 -2.54
CA GLY A 24 0.48 13.92 -3.10
C GLY A 24 0.74 13.52 -4.55
N TYR A 25 0.62 12.23 -4.87
CA TYR A 25 0.74 11.74 -6.25
C TYR A 25 -0.31 12.36 -7.19
N LEU A 26 -1.58 12.44 -6.78
CA LEU A 26 -2.65 13.04 -7.56
C LEU A 26 -2.41 14.53 -7.80
N ILE A 27 -1.94 15.27 -6.78
CA ILE A 27 -1.59 16.68 -6.91
C ILE A 27 -0.44 16.87 -7.90
N LEU A 28 0.65 16.10 -7.76
CA LEU A 28 1.80 16.16 -8.68
C LEU A 28 1.41 15.80 -10.12
N ARG A 29 0.51 14.84 -10.29
CA ARG A 29 -0.06 14.48 -11.60
C ARG A 29 -0.91 15.62 -12.16
N SER A 30 -1.76 16.24 -11.36
CA SER A 30 -2.64 17.34 -11.79
C SER A 30 -1.87 18.60 -12.21
N LEU A 31 -0.72 18.86 -11.58
CA LEU A 31 0.15 20.00 -11.90
C LEU A 31 0.99 19.79 -13.16
N SER A 32 0.84 18.67 -13.88
CA SER A 32 1.61 18.30 -15.08
C SER A 32 3.14 18.27 -14.89
N LEU A 33 3.63 18.38 -13.64
CA LEU A 33 5.03 18.14 -13.25
C LEU A 33 5.41 16.66 -13.46
N ALA A 34 4.43 15.77 -13.36
CA ALA A 34 4.55 14.40 -13.80
C ALA A 34 4.23 14.30 -15.31
N LYS A 35 5.14 14.78 -16.17
CA LYS A 35 5.29 14.11 -17.49
C LYS A 35 5.47 12.61 -17.21
N PRO A 36 5.03 11.70 -18.10
CA PRO A 36 5.05 10.26 -17.83
C PRO A 36 6.50 9.75 -17.86
N LEU A 37 7.29 10.10 -16.85
CA LEU A 37 8.40 9.30 -16.41
C LEU A 37 7.75 8.05 -15.84
N LEU A 38 7.61 7.06 -16.70
CA LEU A 38 7.22 5.68 -16.41
C LEU A 38 7.73 5.28 -15.01
N THR A 39 9.00 5.56 -14.75
CA THR A 39 9.71 5.33 -13.49
C THR A 39 9.12 6.05 -12.28
N LEU A 40 8.76 7.33 -12.40
CA LEU A 40 8.21 8.13 -11.30
C LEU A 40 6.79 7.67 -10.94
N VAL A 41 5.99 7.33 -11.96
CA VAL A 41 4.67 6.73 -11.78
C VAL A 41 4.80 5.37 -11.10
N THR A 42 5.70 4.50 -11.55
CA THR A 42 5.89 3.16 -10.96
C THR A 42 6.38 3.25 -9.51
N ILE A 43 7.32 4.14 -9.18
CA ILE A 43 7.81 4.28 -7.81
C ILE A 43 6.70 4.79 -6.89
N PHE A 44 5.99 5.84 -7.29
CA PHE A 44 4.95 6.46 -6.46
C PHE A 44 3.70 5.60 -6.32
N ALA A 45 3.24 4.98 -7.41
CA ALA A 45 2.00 4.23 -7.45
C ALA A 45 2.16 2.77 -7.03
N LEU A 46 3.38 2.22 -7.07
CA LEU A 46 3.60 0.79 -6.87
C LEU A 46 4.59 0.47 -5.74
N VAL A 47 5.82 0.99 -5.80
CA VAL A 47 6.87 0.63 -4.83
C VAL A 47 6.49 1.06 -3.40
N VAL A 48 6.05 2.31 -3.23
CA VAL A 48 5.72 2.83 -1.89
C VAL A 48 4.49 2.13 -1.29
N PRO A 49 3.35 2.03 -2.00
CA PRO A 49 2.19 1.29 -1.49
C PRO A 49 2.49 -0.18 -1.16
N MET A 50 3.30 -0.85 -1.99
CA MET A 50 3.63 -2.26 -1.79
C MET A 50 4.56 -2.48 -0.59
N SER A 51 5.48 -1.55 -0.32
CA SER A 51 6.31 -1.60 0.89
C SER A 51 5.49 -1.39 2.18
N LEU A 52 4.51 -0.47 2.16
CA LEU A 52 3.59 -0.25 3.28
C LEU A 52 2.68 -1.45 3.54
N LEU A 53 2.22 -2.12 2.47
CA LEU A 53 1.49 -3.38 2.57
C LEU A 53 2.34 -4.51 3.14
N GLY A 54 3.57 -4.67 2.65
CA GLY A 54 4.50 -5.66 3.17
C GLY A 54 4.78 -5.47 4.66
N PHE A 55 4.93 -4.23 5.10
CA PHE A 55 5.05 -3.89 6.52
C PHE A 55 3.82 -4.31 7.34
N LEU A 56 2.60 -4.08 6.83
CA LEU A 56 1.38 -4.50 7.51
C LEU A 56 1.23 -6.02 7.59
N ILE A 57 1.60 -6.75 6.53
CA ILE A 57 1.60 -8.21 6.54
C ILE A 57 2.60 -8.74 7.58
N PHE A 58 3.81 -8.18 7.61
CA PHE A 58 4.82 -8.55 8.59
C PHE A 58 4.34 -8.30 10.03
N GLU A 59 3.78 -7.12 10.32
CA GLU A 59 3.22 -6.80 11.64
C GLU A 59 2.02 -7.68 12.01
N TYR A 60 1.19 -8.08 11.04
CA TYR A 60 0.07 -8.99 11.27
C TYR A 60 0.54 -10.34 11.84
N PHE A 61 1.54 -10.95 11.20
CA PHE A 61 2.12 -12.21 11.67
C PHE A 61 2.92 -12.04 12.96
N LYS A 62 3.74 -10.99 13.05
CA LYS A 62 4.57 -10.71 14.23
C LYS A 62 3.74 -10.50 15.50
N LEU A 63 2.59 -9.84 15.39
CA LEU A 63 1.70 -9.55 16.53
C LEU A 63 0.66 -10.65 16.77
N ASN A 64 0.72 -11.74 16.00
CA ASN A 64 -0.22 -12.87 16.06
C ASN A 64 -1.69 -12.43 16.09
N VAL A 65 -2.04 -11.55 15.14
CA VAL A 65 -3.35 -10.93 15.07
C VAL A 65 -4.40 -12.00 14.72
N ALA A 66 -5.33 -12.27 15.63
CA ALA A 66 -6.39 -13.25 15.44
C ALA A 66 -7.58 -12.71 14.62
N ARG A 67 -7.32 -12.07 13.46
CA ARG A 67 -8.37 -11.46 12.61
C ARG A 67 -8.21 -11.89 11.14
N PRO A 68 -8.79 -13.04 10.74
CA PRO A 68 -8.62 -13.57 9.39
C PRO A 68 -9.12 -12.60 8.31
N THR A 69 -10.14 -11.78 8.60
CA THR A 69 -10.64 -10.76 7.67
C THR A 69 -9.58 -9.74 7.25
N VAL A 70 -8.66 -9.37 8.16
CA VAL A 70 -7.57 -8.43 7.86
C VAL A 70 -6.55 -9.08 6.93
N LEU A 71 -6.26 -10.35 7.14
CA LEU A 71 -5.36 -11.12 6.28
C LEU A 71 -5.95 -11.29 4.87
N ILE A 72 -7.24 -11.64 4.77
CA ILE A 72 -7.95 -11.74 3.49
C ILE A 72 -7.89 -10.40 2.75
N PHE A 73 -8.16 -9.29 3.44
CA PHE A 73 -8.06 -7.95 2.85
C PHE A 73 -6.63 -7.66 2.33
N LEU A 74 -5.59 -7.94 3.13
CA LEU A 74 -4.20 -7.75 2.72
C LEU A 74 -3.85 -8.57 1.47
N ILE A 75 -4.28 -9.84 1.41
CA ILE A 75 -4.06 -10.71 0.26
C ILE A 75 -4.76 -10.17 -0.99
N VAL A 76 -6.01 -9.72 -0.87
CA VAL A 76 -6.77 -9.14 -1.99
C VAL A 76 -6.06 -7.90 -2.54
N VAL A 77 -5.57 -7.02 -1.67
CA VAL A 77 -4.84 -5.83 -2.10
C VAL A 77 -3.53 -6.21 -2.80
N VAL A 78 -2.78 -7.19 -2.29
CA VAL A 78 -1.58 -7.70 -2.96
C VAL A 78 -1.90 -8.28 -4.34
N LEU A 79 -2.99 -9.04 -4.48
CA LEU A 79 -3.44 -9.56 -5.77
C LEU A 79 -3.79 -8.45 -6.76
N MET A 80 -4.48 -7.39 -6.32
CA MET A 80 -4.75 -6.22 -7.17
C MET A 80 -3.45 -5.56 -7.65
N PHE A 81 -2.43 -5.46 -6.79
CA PHE A 81 -1.12 -4.94 -7.18
C PHE A 81 -0.44 -5.82 -8.23
N ILE A 82 -0.48 -7.14 -8.07
CA ILE A 82 0.08 -8.08 -9.05
C ILE A 82 -0.63 -7.94 -10.40
N VAL A 83 -1.97 -7.87 -10.42
CA VAL A 83 -2.74 -7.68 -11.66
C VAL A 83 -2.39 -6.36 -12.34
N THR A 84 -2.26 -5.28 -11.56
CA THR A 84 -1.88 -3.96 -12.08
C THR A 84 -0.48 -3.97 -12.68
N LEU A 85 0.47 -4.67 -12.03
CA LEU A 85 1.83 -4.82 -12.51
C LEU A 85 1.89 -5.66 -13.80
N LEU A 86 1.15 -6.77 -13.85
CA LEU A 86 1.04 -7.62 -15.04
C LEU A 86 0.47 -6.83 -16.21
N TRP A 87 -0.62 -6.10 -16.00
CA TRP A 87 -1.21 -5.22 -17.01
C TRP A 87 -0.19 -4.24 -17.59
N TYR A 88 0.63 -3.64 -16.73
CA TYR A 88 1.67 -2.70 -17.12
C TYR A 88 2.82 -3.34 -17.90
N LEU A 89 3.18 -4.58 -17.59
CA LEU A 89 4.23 -5.34 -18.27
C LEU A 89 3.78 -5.85 -19.65
N THR A 90 2.48 -6.05 -19.84
CA THR A 90 1.88 -6.49 -21.11
C THR A 90 1.52 -5.35 -22.07
N LEU A 91 1.77 -4.09 -21.67
CA LEU A 91 1.42 -2.87 -22.41
C LEU A 91 2.65 -2.27 -23.10
#